data_AF-W4Q946-F1
#
_entry.id   AF-W4Q946-F1
#
_cell.length_a   1.000
_cell.length_b   1.000
_cell.length_c   1.000
_cell.angle_alpha   90.00
_cell.angle_beta   90.00
_cell.angle_gamma   90.00
#
_symmetry.space_group_name_H-M   'P 1'
#
loop_
_entity.id
_entity.type
_entity.pdbx_description
1 polymer ?
#
loop_
_entity_poly.entity_id
_entity_poly.type
_entity_poly.pdbx_seq_one_letter_code
_entity_poly.pdbx_strand_id
1 'polypeptide(L)'
;MKRTNGRGFPKDAYAQGVDPYNVMNIGSPQQIIEKILYQHEMYGHQRYIAQIDFGGVPFERLEKNLELIGTEILPAIRKYTSKT
;
A
#
# COMPACT_ATOMS: atom_id res chain seq x y z
N MET A 1 -0.93 9.71 20.49
CA MET A 1 -1.10 9.76 19.02
C MET A 1 -0.67 11.15 18.56
N LYS A 2 0.28 11.24 17.61
CA LYS A 2 0.74 12.53 17.07
C LYS A 2 -0.45 13.22 16.39
N ARG A 3 -0.74 14.46 16.77
CA ARG A 3 -1.87 15.24 16.20
C ARG A 3 -1.32 16.18 15.13
N THR A 4 -1.97 16.22 13.98
CA THR A 4 -1.70 17.19 12.91
C THR A 4 -2.80 18.23 12.95
N ASN A 5 -2.48 19.52 13.09
CA ASN A 5 -3.46 20.62 13.21
C ASN A 5 -4.51 20.39 14.32
N GLY A 6 -4.08 19.84 15.46
CA GLY A 6 -4.95 19.60 16.62
C GLY A 6 -5.86 18.36 16.52
N ARG A 7 -5.87 17.65 15.38
CA ARG A 7 -6.67 16.44 15.16
C ARG A 7 -5.78 15.22 14.89
N GLY A 8 -6.19 14.05 15.35
CA GLY A 8 -5.58 12.77 14.94
C GLY A 8 -6.11 12.33 13.58
N PHE A 9 -5.52 11.28 13.01
CA PHE A 9 -6.10 10.64 11.82
C PHE A 9 -7.49 10.07 12.18
N PRO A 10 -8.54 10.29 11.36
CA PRO A 10 -9.87 9.78 11.66
C PRO A 10 -9.88 8.26 11.78
N LYS A 11 -10.46 7.73 12.87
CA LYS A 11 -10.48 6.28 13.13
C LYS A 11 -11.25 5.51 12.06
N ASP A 12 -12.36 6.08 11.58
CA ASP A 12 -13.19 5.43 10.56
C ASP A 12 -12.46 5.34 9.23
N ALA A 13 -11.72 6.40 8.85
CA ALA A 13 -10.87 6.38 7.66
C ALA A 13 -9.75 5.33 7.78
N TYR A 14 -9.21 5.13 8.97
CA TYR A 14 -8.20 4.09 9.21
C TYR A 14 -8.81 2.69 9.07
N ALA A 15 -9.98 2.47 9.66
CA ALA A 15 -10.69 1.19 9.60
C ALA A 15 -11.07 0.81 8.15
N GLN A 16 -11.45 1.80 7.34
CA GLN A 16 -11.76 1.61 5.92
C GLN A 16 -10.52 1.42 5.03
N GLY A 17 -9.31 1.69 5.54
CA GLY A 17 -8.08 1.63 4.74
C GLY A 17 -7.77 0.24 4.18
N VAL A 18 -8.28 -0.82 4.79
CA VAL A 18 -8.08 -2.20 4.32
C VAL A 18 -9.02 -2.59 3.17
N ASP A 19 -10.08 -1.81 2.92
CA ASP A 19 -11.05 -2.10 1.87
C ASP A 19 -10.41 -2.09 0.47
N PRO A 20 -10.69 -3.07 -0.42
CA PRO A 20 -10.12 -3.17 -1.77
C PRO A 20 -10.31 -1.92 -2.64
N TYR A 21 -11.38 -1.15 -2.42
CA TYR A 21 -11.72 0.04 -3.19
C TYR A 21 -11.18 1.33 -2.56
N ASN A 22 -10.51 1.24 -1.40
CA ASN A 22 -9.84 2.39 -0.80
C ASN A 22 -8.56 2.74 -1.57
N VAL A 23 -8.28 4.04 -1.71
CA VAL A 23 -7.04 4.54 -2.33
C VAL A 23 -5.79 4.20 -1.51
N MET A 24 -5.93 3.99 -0.20
CA MET A 24 -4.82 3.61 0.66
C MET A 24 -4.51 2.11 0.51
N ASN A 25 -3.24 1.83 0.24
CA ASN A 25 -2.69 0.49 0.23
C ASN A 25 -2.26 0.08 1.65
N ILE A 26 -3.26 -0.27 2.48
CA ILE A 26 -3.09 -0.77 3.85
C ILE A 26 -3.64 -2.20 3.93
N GLY A 27 -2.88 -3.11 4.55
CA GLY A 27 -3.29 -4.50 4.73
C GLY A 27 -2.11 -5.48 4.78
N SER A 28 -2.40 -6.76 4.65
CA SER A 28 -1.41 -7.83 4.42
C SER A 28 -0.80 -7.71 3.01
N PRO A 29 0.38 -8.32 2.74
CA PRO A 29 0.96 -8.35 1.40
C PRO A 29 -0.01 -8.81 0.32
N GLN A 30 -0.81 -9.85 0.60
CA GLN A 30 -1.84 -10.35 -0.30
C GLN A 30 -2.91 -9.29 -0.64
N GLN A 31 -3.41 -8.57 0.37
CA GLN A 31 -4.39 -7.51 0.15
C GLN A 31 -3.80 -6.37 -0.70
N ILE A 32 -2.52 -6.04 -0.51
CA ILE A 32 -1.85 -5.01 -1.32
C ILE A 32 -1.66 -5.48 -2.77
N ILE A 33 -1.28 -6.75 -2.98
CA ILE A 33 -1.16 -7.34 -4.32
C ILE A 33 -2.50 -7.27 -5.05
N GLU A 34 -3.57 -7.73 -4.43
CA GLU A 34 -4.92 -7.71 -5.00
C GLU A 34 -5.35 -6.28 -5.39
N LYS A 35 -5.10 -5.30 -4.52
CA LYS A 35 -5.41 -3.89 -4.80
C LYS A 35 -4.65 -3.34 -5.99
N ILE A 36 -3.33 -3.57 -6.06
CA ILE A 36 -2.50 -3.06 -7.16
C ILE A 36 -2.90 -3.72 -8.48
N LEU A 37 -3.15 -5.03 -8.48
CA LEU A 37 -3.57 -5.75 -9.68
C LEU A 37 -4.96 -5.31 -10.15
N TYR A 38 -5.92 -5.12 -9.24
CA TYR A 38 -7.21 -4.53 -9.56
C TYR A 38 -7.07 -3.15 -10.21
N GLN A 39 -6.25 -2.27 -9.63
CA GLN A 39 -5.97 -0.95 -10.20
C GLN A 39 -5.27 -1.05 -11.57
N HIS A 40 -4.43 -2.07 -11.79
CA HIS A 40 -3.76 -2.30 -13.05
C HIS A 40 -4.76 -2.71 -14.14
N GLU A 41 -5.68 -3.62 -13.82
CA GLU A 41 -6.77 -4.01 -14.72
C GLU A 41 -7.71 -2.86 -15.05
N MET A 42 -8.04 -2.03 -14.06
CA MET A 42 -8.97 -0.91 -14.24
C MET A 42 -8.36 0.27 -15.01
N TYR A 43 -7.09 0.58 -14.79
CA TYR A 43 -6.46 1.80 -15.32
C TYR A 43 -5.38 1.54 -16.37
N GLY A 44 -4.93 0.30 -16.53
CA GLY A 44 -3.83 -0.05 -17.42
C GLY A 44 -2.53 0.65 -17.04
N HIS A 45 -2.27 0.90 -15.75
CA HIS A 45 -1.08 1.63 -15.33
C HIS A 45 0.17 0.73 -15.32
N GLN A 46 1.30 1.19 -15.87
CA GLN A 46 2.55 0.42 -15.93
C GLN A 46 3.52 0.77 -14.79
N ARG A 47 3.25 1.86 -14.06
CA ARG A 47 4.09 2.35 -12.98
C ARG A 47 3.25 2.61 -11.74
N TYR A 48 3.66 2.01 -10.64
CA TYR A 48 3.10 2.24 -9.32
C TYR A 48 4.10 3.05 -8.49
N ILE A 49 3.64 4.13 -7.85
CA ILE A 49 4.43 5.00 -6.97
C ILE A 49 3.68 5.09 -5.65
N ALA A 50 4.39 4.85 -4.54
CA ALA A 50 3.81 4.88 -3.20
C ALA A 50 4.55 5.84 -2.28
N GLN A 51 3.79 6.50 -1.40
CA GLN A 51 4.32 7.16 -0.21
C GLN A 51 4.19 6.20 0.97
N ILE A 52 5.32 5.80 1.56
CA ILE A 52 5.38 4.74 2.60
C ILE A 52 5.89 5.23 3.95
N ASP A 53 6.38 6.46 4.02
CA ASP A 53 7.00 7.09 5.20
C ASP A 53 6.13 8.19 5.84
N PHE A 54 4.81 8.05 5.75
CA PHE A 54 3.88 9.08 6.20
C PHE A 54 3.92 9.30 7.72
N GLY A 55 4.02 10.55 8.16
CA GLY A 55 3.89 10.93 9.58
C GLY A 55 5.11 10.67 10.47
N GLY A 56 6.27 10.33 9.88
CA GLY A 56 7.50 10.05 10.62
C GLY A 56 7.49 8.67 11.28
N VAL A 57 7.15 7.65 10.49
CA VAL A 57 7.29 6.24 10.90
C VAL A 57 8.75 5.93 11.25
N PRO A 58 9.02 5.15 12.32
CA PRO A 58 10.36 4.69 12.64
C PRO A 58 11.00 3.93 11.47
N PHE A 59 12.30 4.10 11.31
CA PHE A 59 13.05 3.55 10.19
C PHE A 59 12.95 2.01 10.12
N GLU A 60 12.95 1.33 11.26
CA GLU A 60 12.88 -0.13 11.33
C GLU A 60 11.55 -0.67 10.76
N ARG A 61 10.46 0.11 10.88
CA ARG A 61 9.18 -0.24 10.26
C ARG A 61 9.20 0.00 8.75
N LEU A 62 9.90 1.04 8.31
CA LEU A 62 10.11 1.32 6.89
C LEU A 62 10.92 0.19 6.24
N GLU A 63 12.00 -0.26 6.88
CA GLU A 63 12.80 -1.39 6.39
C GLU A 63 11.97 -2.66 6.22
N LYS A 64 11.15 -3.01 7.22
CA LYS A 64 10.25 -4.17 7.13
C LYS A 64 9.27 -4.05 5.96
N ASN A 65 8.72 -2.85 5.71
CA ASN A 65 7.85 -2.65 4.55
C ASN A 65 8.62 -2.79 3.24
N LEU A 66 9.83 -2.27 3.14
CA LEU A 66 10.68 -2.41 1.95
C LEU A 66 11.04 -3.87 1.67
N GLU A 67 11.31 -4.65 2.72
CA GLU A 67 11.54 -6.09 2.60
C GLU A 67 10.32 -6.79 1.99
N LEU A 68 9.14 -6.64 2.58
CA LEU A 68 7.89 -7.23 2.07
C LEU A 68 7.57 -6.79 0.63
N ILE A 69 7.81 -5.52 0.30
CA ILE A 69 7.65 -5.00 -1.06
C ILE A 69 8.60 -5.72 -2.02
N GLY A 70 9.87 -5.86 -1.65
CA GLY A 70 10.91 -6.46 -2.47
C GLY A 70 10.77 -7.97 -2.65
N THR A 71 10.38 -8.69 -1.60
CA THR A 71 10.44 -10.16 -1.55
C THR A 71 9.10 -10.84 -1.84
N GLU A 72 7.97 -10.19 -1.54
CA GLU A 72 6.64 -10.79 -1.70
C GLU A 72 5.80 -10.06 -2.77
N ILE A 73 5.64 -8.74 -2.64
CA ILE A 73 4.67 -7.97 -3.43
C ILE A 73 5.14 -7.78 -4.88
N LEU A 74 6.36 -7.26 -5.09
CA LEU A 74 6.88 -7.00 -6.43
C LEU A 74 6.98 -8.27 -7.29
N PRO A 75 7.48 -9.42 -6.79
CA PRO A 75 7.49 -10.66 -7.57
C PRO A 75 6.10 -11.13 -7.98
N ALA A 76 5.10 -11.05 -7.08
CA ALA A 76 3.73 -11.45 -7.37
C ALA A 76 3.10 -10.60 -8.47
N ILE A 77 3.27 -9.27 -8.39
CA ILE A 77 2.77 -8.34 -9.42
C ILE A 77 3.42 -8.63 -10.77
N ARG A 78 4.75 -8.73 -10.82
CA ARG A 78 5.49 -9.03 -12.06
C ARG A 78 5.07 -10.36 -12.69
N LYS A 79 4.80 -11.38 -11.87
CA LYS A 79 4.32 -12.67 -12.37
C LYS A 79 2.98 -12.52 -13.11
N TYR A 80 2.08 -11.67 -12.61
CA TYR A 80 0.78 -11.44 -13.23
C TYR A 80 0.87 -10.53 -14.48
N THR A 81 1.70 -9.49 -14.43
CA THR A 81 1.74 -8.46 -15.48
C THR A 81 2.78 -8.72 -16.58
N SER A 82 3.71 -9.67 -16.42
CA SER A 82 4.81 -9.91 -17.39
C SER A 82 4.38 -10.47 -18.75
N LYS A 83 3.11 -10.86 -18.92
CA LYS A 83 2.57 -11.40 -20.19
C LYS A 83 1.77 -10.39 -21.02
N THR A 84 1.61 -9.16 -20.53
CA THR A 84 0.99 -8.06 -21.29
C THR A 84 2.10 -7.19 -21.87
#